data_AF-A0A9D6EY50-F1
#
_entry.id   AF-A0A9D6EY50-F1
#
_cell.length_a   1.000
_cell.length_b   1.000
_cell.length_c   1.000
_cell.angle_alpha   90.00
_cell.angle_beta   90.00
_cell.angle_gamma   90.00
#
_symmetry.space_group_name_H-M   'P 1'
#
loop_
_entity.id
_entity.type
_entity.pdbx_description
1 polymer ?
#
loop_
_entity_poly.entity_id
_entity_poly.type
_entity_poly.pdbx_seq_one_letter_code
_entity_poly.pdbx_strand_id
1 'polypeptide(L)'
;MTTRRSGVTLVEVLVAIFVMGIGLIALLTLFPIGILRMAQAIREARSTQCGNNGARIAVIQSLHLDADVVTDGTFPDLFVNPGIVDVNGAPIWNADPYSESYPIFVDPVGFYAVPTPDWVGNYPALLRRRPAEFTRRGLNLAVPADFAAMQRNIRRSFMLQDEFNFEPTMDDPNVPPGTPQKIGNVVLRGERNFSWAYMLRRPRAGDPSIVDRAVVVFENRPIALTQNQTLQEYVYPGMAFFNDTNNTITVEYTSPTVVAPPVRPGDWILDATRYQTSPTNGSGSAFFYKVVGAEDYVVAQAAPNPPRRFVRFEVANPIRGLYRRYPDVPNYPAVVDPLGSGATVYQGTMIFMEGVVAVFERGPARTP
;
A
#
# COMPACT_ATOMS: atom_id res chain seq x y z
N MET A 1 62.03 11.10 57.48
CA MET A 1 61.89 10.68 56.07
C MET A 1 60.56 11.19 55.54
N THR A 2 60.56 12.30 54.82
CA THR A 2 59.38 12.82 54.12
C THR A 2 59.35 12.24 52.71
N THR A 3 58.56 11.20 52.52
CA THR A 3 58.34 10.54 51.22
C THR A 3 57.67 11.53 50.27
N ARG A 4 58.41 12.04 49.28
CA ARG A 4 57.83 12.83 48.18
C ARG A 4 56.86 11.93 47.41
N ARG A 5 55.58 12.30 47.37
CA ARG A 5 54.58 11.70 46.47
C ARG A 5 54.81 12.29 45.08
N SER A 6 54.99 11.47 44.06
CA SER A 6 55.11 11.94 42.67
C SER A 6 53.76 12.56 42.25
N GLY A 7 53.77 13.85 41.91
CA GLY A 7 52.59 14.48 41.34
C GLY A 7 52.26 13.86 39.98
N VAL A 8 50.99 13.55 39.74
CA VAL A 8 50.47 13.18 38.42
C VAL A 8 50.75 14.35 37.46
N THR A 9 51.31 14.07 36.30
CA THR A 9 51.67 15.14 35.36
C THR A 9 50.41 15.72 34.72
N LEU A 10 50.40 17.03 34.46
CA LEU A 10 49.26 17.71 33.82
C LEU A 10 48.92 17.08 32.45
N VAL A 11 49.91 16.49 31.79
CA VAL A 11 49.76 15.73 30.55
C VAL A 11 48.95 14.45 30.75
N GLU A 12 49.20 13.67 31.80
CA GLU A 12 48.42 12.45 32.09
C GLU A 12 46.95 12.77 32.33
N VAL A 13 46.65 13.86 33.04
CA VAL A 13 45.25 14.29 33.29
C VAL A 13 44.57 14.73 31.99
N LEU A 14 45.27 15.48 31.12
CA LEU A 14 44.74 15.90 29.82
C LEU A 14 44.49 14.70 28.90
N VAL A 15 45.40 13.73 28.84
CA VAL A 15 45.22 12.50 28.07
C VAL A 15 44.05 11.69 28.62
N ALA A 16 43.90 11.59 29.94
CA ALA A 16 42.77 10.90 30.55
C ALA A 16 41.43 11.55 30.19
N ILE A 17 41.32 12.88 30.24
CA ILE A 17 40.10 13.60 29.85
C ILE A 17 39.85 13.49 28.34
N PHE A 18 40.90 13.52 27.52
CA PHE A 18 40.77 13.36 26.07
C PHE A 18 40.24 11.97 25.68
N VAL A 19 40.82 10.92 26.27
CA VAL A 19 40.35 9.53 26.06
C VAL A 19 38.93 9.35 26.59
N MET A 20 38.61 9.90 27.76
CA MET A 20 37.25 9.88 28.31
C MET A 20 36.27 10.63 27.38
N GLY A 21 36.67 11.78 26.84
CA GLY A 21 35.87 12.58 25.90
C GLY A 21 35.56 11.82 24.62
N ILE A 22 36.54 11.15 24.02
CA ILE A 22 36.32 10.28 22.84
C ILE A 22 35.35 9.14 23.19
N GLY A 23 35.54 8.49 24.35
CA GLY A 23 34.66 7.43 24.82
C GLY A 23 33.20 7.88 25.01
N LEU A 24 32.99 9.06 25.59
CA LEU A 24 31.65 9.62 25.79
C LEU A 24 30.98 10.04 24.46
N ILE A 25 31.73 10.60 23.52
CA ILE A 25 31.20 10.94 22.19
C ILE A 25 30.77 9.66 21.45
N ALA A 26 31.56 8.58 21.53
CA ALA A 26 31.20 7.30 20.93
C ALA A 26 29.93 6.68 21.55
N LEU A 27 29.72 6.81 22.86
CA LEU A 27 28.48 6.35 23.50
C LEU A 27 27.27 7.22 23.12
N LEU A 28 27.44 8.53 23.01
CA LEU A 28 26.37 9.45 22.64
C LEU A 28 25.84 9.19 21.22
N THR A 29 26.68 8.74 20.28
CA THR A 29 26.21 8.41 18.92
C THR A 29 25.48 7.08 18.83
N LEU A 30 25.69 6.17 19.79
CA LEU A 30 25.06 4.84 19.80
C LEU A 30 23.60 4.91 20.26
N PHE A 31 23.24 5.88 21.12
CA PHE A 31 21.86 6.07 21.59
C PHE A 31 20.86 6.39 20.46
N PRO A 32 21.08 7.40 19.59
CA PRO A 32 20.16 7.68 18.49
C PRO A 32 19.98 6.49 17.53
N ILE A 33 21.06 5.74 17.27
CA ILE A 33 21.01 4.55 16.41
C ILE A 33 20.18 3.45 17.08
N GLY A 34 20.37 3.21 18.38
CA GLY A 34 19.57 2.26 19.15
C GLY A 34 18.08 2.61 19.15
N ILE A 35 17.74 3.88 19.33
CA ILE A 35 16.35 4.37 19.29
C ILE A 35 15.74 4.14 17.90
N LEU A 36 16.46 4.44 16.82
CA LEU A 36 15.97 4.22 15.45
C LEU A 36 15.70 2.74 15.17
N ARG A 37 16.60 1.84 15.60
CA ARG A 37 16.42 0.39 15.45
C ARG A 37 15.25 -0.14 16.27
N MET A 38 15.06 0.37 17.50
CA MET A 38 13.91 0.01 18.33
C MET A 38 12.59 0.49 17.70
N ALA A 39 12.56 1.71 17.16
CA ALA A 39 11.39 2.24 16.47
C ALA A 39 11.04 1.41 15.22
N GLN A 40 12.03 1.02 14.42
CA GLN A 40 11.85 0.13 13.28
C GLN A 40 11.32 -1.25 13.71
N ALA A 41 11.91 -1.85 14.75
CA ALA A 41 11.47 -3.14 15.27
C ALA A 41 10.02 -3.11 15.79
N ILE A 42 9.62 -2.04 16.49
CA ILE A 42 8.23 -1.86 16.94
C ILE A 42 7.29 -1.74 15.73
N ARG A 43 7.66 -0.93 14.72
CA ARG A 43 6.89 -0.75 13.49
C ARG A 43 6.69 -2.08 12.77
N GLU A 44 7.74 -2.90 12.64
CA GLU A 44 7.70 -4.23 12.04
C GLU A 44 6.86 -5.23 12.85
N ALA A 45 6.96 -5.20 14.18
CA ALA A 45 6.15 -6.04 15.06
C ALA A 45 4.66 -5.73 14.92
N ARG A 46 4.30 -4.43 14.92
CA ARG A 46 2.92 -3.95 14.72
C ARG A 46 2.39 -4.30 13.34
N SER A 47 3.16 -4.05 12.27
CA SER A 47 2.72 -4.39 10.92
C SER A 47 2.51 -5.90 10.74
N THR A 48 3.36 -6.72 11.36
CA THR A 48 3.21 -8.19 11.39
C THR A 48 1.94 -8.61 12.14
N GLN A 49 1.66 -7.98 13.28
CA GLN A 49 0.43 -8.22 14.04
C GLN A 49 -0.82 -7.87 13.20
N CYS A 50 -0.82 -6.73 12.49
CA CYS A 50 -1.88 -6.36 11.55
C CYS A 50 -2.06 -7.39 10.44
N GLY A 51 -0.97 -7.80 9.79
CA GLY A 51 -0.98 -8.79 8.73
C GLY A 51 -1.61 -10.12 9.18
N ASN A 52 -1.27 -10.58 10.39
CA ASN A 52 -1.82 -11.81 10.97
C ASN A 52 -3.30 -11.66 11.37
N ASN A 53 -3.68 -10.53 11.98
CA ASN A 53 -5.07 -10.27 12.37
C ASN A 53 -5.97 -10.14 11.14
N GLY A 54 -5.57 -9.35 10.14
CA GLY A 54 -6.31 -9.21 8.89
C GLY A 54 -6.46 -10.54 8.17
N ALA A 55 -5.39 -11.34 8.09
CA ALA A 55 -5.47 -12.66 7.49
C ALA A 55 -6.49 -13.59 8.18
N ARG A 56 -6.60 -13.53 9.51
CA ARG A 56 -7.60 -14.32 10.26
C ARG A 56 -9.01 -13.79 10.04
N ILE A 57 -9.21 -12.47 10.11
CA ILE A 57 -10.53 -11.85 9.91
C ILE A 57 -11.09 -12.18 8.53
N ALA A 58 -10.29 -12.06 7.48
CA ALA A 58 -10.78 -12.36 6.14
C ALA A 58 -11.08 -13.85 5.90
N VAL A 59 -10.54 -14.78 6.71
CA VAL A 59 -10.96 -16.20 6.69
C VAL A 59 -12.28 -16.36 7.47
N ILE A 60 -12.37 -15.81 8.68
CA ILE A 60 -13.55 -15.91 9.54
C ILE A 60 -14.80 -15.33 8.85
N GLN A 61 -14.63 -14.21 8.13
CA GLN A 61 -15.70 -13.53 7.41
C GLN A 61 -15.90 -14.08 5.99
N SER A 62 -15.14 -15.09 5.57
CA SER A 62 -15.19 -15.63 4.20
C SER A 62 -15.20 -14.54 3.13
N LEU A 63 -14.24 -13.61 3.18
CA LEU A 63 -14.28 -12.37 2.40
C LEU A 63 -14.39 -12.58 0.87
N HIS A 64 -13.94 -13.75 0.39
CA HIS A 64 -14.04 -14.16 -1.01
C HIS A 64 -15.47 -14.47 -1.48
N LEU A 65 -16.40 -14.73 -0.55
CA LEU A 65 -17.82 -14.97 -0.78
C LEU A 65 -18.71 -13.83 -0.27
N ASP A 66 -18.10 -12.74 0.21
CA ASP A 66 -18.81 -11.58 0.71
C ASP A 66 -19.58 -10.90 -0.43
N ALA A 67 -20.88 -10.68 -0.24
CA ALA A 67 -21.76 -10.23 -1.31
C ALA A 67 -21.34 -8.85 -1.84
N ASP A 68 -20.96 -7.92 -0.97
CA ASP A 68 -20.56 -6.57 -1.36
C ASP A 68 -19.19 -6.54 -2.07
N VAL A 69 -18.35 -7.55 -1.83
CA VAL A 69 -17.07 -7.74 -2.51
C VAL A 69 -17.25 -8.38 -3.89
N VAL A 70 -18.09 -9.42 -3.98
CA VAL A 70 -18.28 -10.20 -5.22
C VAL A 70 -19.21 -9.50 -6.19
N THR A 71 -20.23 -8.78 -5.72
CA THR A 71 -21.22 -8.11 -6.57
C THR A 71 -21.46 -6.67 -6.12
N ASP A 72 -21.88 -5.82 -7.06
CA ASP A 72 -22.43 -4.49 -6.80
C ASP A 72 -23.94 -4.40 -7.09
N GLY A 73 -24.60 -5.55 -7.29
CA GLY A 73 -25.99 -5.66 -7.69
C GLY A 73 -26.23 -5.46 -9.20
N THR A 74 -25.29 -4.86 -9.93
CA THR A 74 -25.34 -4.71 -11.39
C THR A 74 -24.60 -5.85 -12.07
N PHE A 75 -23.39 -6.17 -11.57
CA PHE A 75 -22.58 -7.29 -12.05
C PHE A 75 -22.68 -8.44 -11.06
N PRO A 76 -22.97 -9.68 -11.52
CA PRO A 76 -23.07 -10.83 -10.63
C PRO A 76 -21.73 -11.24 -10.03
N ASP A 77 -20.62 -10.99 -10.74
CA ASP A 77 -19.27 -11.34 -10.28
C ASP A 77 -18.21 -10.36 -10.78
N LEU A 78 -17.74 -9.51 -9.87
CA LEU A 78 -16.73 -8.48 -10.11
C LEU A 78 -15.33 -9.06 -10.36
N PHE A 79 -15.07 -10.30 -9.95
CA PHE A 79 -13.82 -11.00 -10.30
C PHE A 79 -13.80 -11.41 -11.77
N VAL A 80 -14.98 -11.70 -12.34
CA VAL A 80 -15.13 -12.03 -13.77
C VAL A 80 -15.22 -10.76 -14.60
N ASN A 81 -16.02 -9.78 -14.19
CA ASN A 81 -16.15 -8.52 -14.91
C ASN A 81 -16.23 -7.33 -13.95
N PRO A 82 -15.21 -6.45 -13.91
CA PRO A 82 -15.20 -5.33 -12.99
C PRO A 82 -16.11 -4.17 -13.46
N GLY A 83 -16.70 -4.17 -14.65
CA GLY A 83 -17.57 -3.07 -15.11
C GLY A 83 -17.87 -3.08 -16.61
N ILE A 84 -18.90 -2.34 -17.06
CA ILE A 84 -19.33 -2.39 -18.47
C ILE A 84 -18.28 -1.74 -19.38
N VAL A 85 -17.77 -0.55 -19.03
CA VAL A 85 -16.91 0.24 -19.92
C VAL A 85 -15.61 0.68 -19.25
N ASP A 86 -14.57 0.81 -20.06
CA ASP A 86 -13.33 1.48 -19.71
C ASP A 86 -13.46 3.01 -19.77
N VAL A 87 -12.35 3.71 -19.48
CA VAL A 87 -12.29 5.18 -19.54
C VAL A 87 -12.57 5.77 -20.92
N ASN A 88 -12.45 4.96 -21.97
CA ASN A 88 -12.72 5.35 -23.35
C ASN A 88 -14.10 4.87 -23.84
N GLY A 89 -14.91 4.28 -22.96
CA GLY A 89 -16.21 3.70 -23.31
C GLY A 89 -16.14 2.32 -23.96
N ALA A 90 -14.96 1.71 -24.07
CA ALA A 90 -14.80 0.37 -24.65
C ALA A 90 -15.21 -0.70 -23.63
N PRO A 91 -15.86 -1.79 -24.06
CA PRO A 91 -16.31 -2.83 -23.14
C PRO A 91 -15.13 -3.51 -22.43
N ILE A 92 -15.25 -3.72 -21.12
CA ILE A 92 -14.30 -4.56 -20.40
C ILE A 92 -14.71 -6.02 -20.62
N TRP A 93 -13.77 -6.81 -21.14
CA TRP A 93 -13.98 -8.22 -21.40
C TRP A 93 -14.11 -9.03 -20.11
N ASN A 94 -14.88 -10.11 -20.16
CA ASN A 94 -14.98 -11.04 -19.04
C ASN A 94 -13.64 -11.76 -18.84
N ALA A 95 -13.33 -12.13 -17.60
CA ALA A 95 -12.19 -12.97 -17.33
C ALA A 95 -12.38 -14.36 -17.93
N ASP A 96 -11.31 -14.93 -18.49
CA ASP A 96 -11.33 -16.33 -18.90
C ASP A 96 -11.54 -17.21 -17.67
N PRO A 97 -12.57 -18.09 -17.65
CA PRO A 97 -12.82 -18.98 -16.51
C PRO A 97 -11.61 -19.81 -16.06
N TYR A 98 -10.68 -20.11 -16.98
CA TYR A 98 -9.48 -20.90 -16.72
C TYR A 98 -8.23 -20.06 -16.45
N SER A 99 -8.30 -18.73 -16.58
CA SER A 99 -7.21 -17.80 -16.29
C SER A 99 -7.42 -17.04 -14.99
N GLU A 100 -6.45 -16.21 -14.62
CA GLU A 100 -6.51 -15.34 -13.45
C GLU A 100 -7.66 -14.34 -13.57
N SER A 101 -8.36 -14.08 -12.47
CA SER A 101 -9.47 -13.12 -12.44
C SER A 101 -9.01 -11.67 -12.39
N TYR A 102 -9.95 -10.74 -12.53
CA TYR A 102 -9.70 -9.36 -12.11
C TYR A 102 -9.49 -9.29 -10.60
N PRO A 103 -8.55 -8.46 -10.13
CA PRO A 103 -8.34 -8.25 -8.71
C PRO A 103 -9.35 -7.26 -8.13
N ILE A 104 -9.66 -7.46 -6.85
CA ILE A 104 -10.53 -6.58 -6.07
C ILE A 104 -9.77 -6.11 -4.83
N PHE A 105 -9.74 -4.80 -4.63
CA PHE A 105 -9.15 -4.17 -3.46
C PHE A 105 -10.22 -3.92 -2.40
N VAL A 106 -10.28 -4.77 -1.39
CA VAL A 106 -11.25 -4.63 -0.29
C VAL A 106 -10.70 -3.67 0.76
N ASP A 107 -11.27 -2.47 0.77
CA ASP A 107 -10.80 -1.35 1.56
C ASP A 107 -11.96 -0.44 2.00
N PRO A 108 -12.67 -0.79 3.07
CA PRO A 108 -13.78 0.02 3.57
C PRO A 108 -13.33 1.40 4.04
N VAL A 109 -12.11 1.54 4.57
CA VAL A 109 -11.60 2.85 5.01
C VAL A 109 -11.50 3.79 3.81
N GLY A 110 -10.82 3.36 2.74
CA GLY A 110 -10.73 4.15 1.52
C GLY A 110 -12.07 4.35 0.83
N PHE A 111 -12.94 3.35 0.86
CA PHE A 111 -14.26 3.41 0.22
C PHE A 111 -15.16 4.48 0.86
N TYR A 112 -15.12 4.65 2.19
CA TYR A 112 -15.90 5.70 2.84
C TYR A 112 -15.14 7.03 3.00
N ALA A 113 -13.86 7.09 2.64
CA ALA A 113 -13.07 8.32 2.72
C ALA A 113 -13.23 9.21 1.47
N VAL A 114 -13.49 8.63 0.30
CA VAL A 114 -13.53 9.36 -0.99
C VAL A 114 -14.95 9.48 -1.58
N PRO A 115 -15.22 10.49 -2.42
CA PRO A 115 -16.53 10.68 -3.03
C PRO A 115 -16.85 9.69 -4.16
N THR A 116 -15.83 9.16 -4.84
CA THR A 116 -15.95 8.19 -5.96
C THR A 116 -15.23 6.90 -5.58
N PRO A 117 -15.86 6.07 -4.75
CA PRO A 117 -15.14 5.08 -3.95
C PRO A 117 -14.88 3.75 -4.64
N ASP A 118 -15.46 3.56 -5.82
CA ASP A 118 -15.48 2.30 -6.54
C ASP A 118 -14.13 1.91 -7.15
N TRP A 119 -13.19 2.85 -7.27
CA TRP A 119 -11.92 2.65 -7.96
C TRP A 119 -10.76 3.18 -7.13
N VAL A 120 -9.68 2.40 -7.06
CA VAL A 120 -8.44 2.86 -6.42
C VAL A 120 -7.86 4.02 -7.22
N GLY A 121 -7.46 5.10 -6.51
CA GLY A 121 -6.97 6.33 -7.11
C GLY A 121 -7.98 7.07 -7.99
N ASN A 122 -9.28 6.80 -7.84
CA ASN A 122 -10.35 7.42 -8.62
C ASN A 122 -10.15 7.30 -10.14
N TYR A 123 -9.54 6.21 -10.59
CA TYR A 123 -9.34 5.96 -12.01
C TYR A 123 -10.26 4.81 -12.46
N PRO A 124 -11.37 5.12 -13.16
CA PRO A 124 -12.35 4.12 -13.54
C PRO A 124 -11.74 2.96 -14.32
N ALA A 125 -12.39 1.80 -14.22
CA ALA A 125 -12.06 0.60 -14.96
C ALA A 125 -10.75 -0.13 -14.60
N LEU A 126 -9.85 0.43 -13.79
CA LEU A 126 -8.57 -0.23 -13.45
C LEU A 126 -8.69 -1.27 -12.33
N LEU A 127 -8.71 -0.82 -11.08
CA LEU A 127 -8.73 -1.67 -9.90
C LEU A 127 -9.95 -1.32 -9.07
N ARG A 128 -10.89 -2.26 -8.98
CA ARG A 128 -12.10 -2.06 -8.19
C ARG A 128 -11.76 -2.00 -6.72
N ARG A 129 -12.26 -0.97 -6.04
CA ARG A 129 -12.28 -0.89 -4.58
C ARG A 129 -13.68 -1.25 -4.09
N ARG A 130 -13.76 -2.15 -3.12
CA ARG A 130 -15.04 -2.56 -2.50
C ARG A 130 -14.98 -2.46 -0.97
N PRO A 131 -16.12 -2.16 -0.32
CA PRO A 131 -16.26 -2.42 1.11
C PRO A 131 -16.49 -3.93 1.33
N ALA A 132 -16.51 -4.36 2.59
CA ALA A 132 -16.97 -5.69 2.96
C ALA A 132 -18.36 -5.61 3.60
N GLU A 133 -19.26 -6.53 3.32
CA GLU A 133 -20.65 -6.53 3.78
C GLU A 133 -20.73 -6.40 5.30
N PHE A 134 -19.89 -7.14 6.04
CA PHE A 134 -19.91 -7.08 7.50
C PHE A 134 -19.57 -5.69 8.09
N THR A 135 -19.02 -4.78 7.29
CA THR A 135 -18.82 -3.38 7.73
C THR A 135 -20.10 -2.57 7.66
N ARG A 136 -21.07 -2.95 6.82
CA ARG A 136 -22.32 -2.22 6.55
C ARG A 136 -23.60 -3.01 6.88
N ARG A 137 -23.55 -4.32 7.08
CA ARG A 137 -24.72 -5.21 7.09
C ARG A 137 -25.88 -4.68 7.93
N GLY A 138 -27.01 -4.43 7.28
CA GLY A 138 -28.25 -3.96 7.92
C GLY A 138 -28.31 -2.47 8.25
N LEU A 139 -27.32 -1.67 7.83
CA LEU A 139 -27.23 -0.25 8.16
C LEU A 139 -27.77 0.63 7.03
N ASN A 140 -28.70 1.53 7.39
CA ASN A 140 -29.12 2.63 6.54
C ASN A 140 -28.17 3.81 6.75
N LEU A 141 -27.25 4.04 5.82
CA LEU A 141 -26.24 5.09 5.95
C LEU A 141 -26.83 6.52 5.97
N ALA A 142 -28.11 6.70 5.63
CA ALA A 142 -28.82 7.97 5.84
C ALA A 142 -29.15 8.24 7.32
N VAL A 143 -29.10 7.21 8.17
CA VAL A 143 -29.35 7.31 9.62
C VAL A 143 -28.01 7.56 10.34
N PRO A 144 -27.83 8.67 11.08
CA PRO A 144 -26.57 8.99 11.73
C PRO A 144 -26.06 7.92 12.71
N ALA A 145 -26.97 7.24 13.42
CA ALA A 145 -26.62 6.16 14.36
C ALA A 145 -26.01 4.95 13.65
N ASP A 146 -26.53 4.62 12.47
CA ASP A 146 -26.07 3.51 11.63
C ASP A 146 -24.69 3.83 11.05
N PHE A 147 -24.47 5.07 10.61
CA PHE A 147 -23.14 5.51 10.19
C PHE A 147 -22.12 5.38 11.32
N ALA A 148 -22.45 5.77 12.55
CA ALA A 148 -21.56 5.57 13.70
C ALA A 148 -21.29 4.08 13.99
N ALA A 149 -22.28 3.19 13.76
CA ALA A 149 -22.09 1.74 13.87
C ALA A 149 -21.13 1.19 12.80
N MET A 150 -21.28 1.63 11.56
CA MET A 150 -20.37 1.30 10.45
C MET A 150 -18.93 1.71 10.79
N GLN A 151 -18.72 2.94 11.27
CA GLN A 151 -17.40 3.42 11.67
C GLN A 151 -16.77 2.53 12.76
N ARG A 152 -17.55 2.09 13.75
CA ARG A 152 -17.07 1.15 14.77
C ARG A 152 -16.71 -0.20 14.17
N ASN A 153 -17.50 -0.74 13.26
CA ASN A 153 -17.24 -2.02 12.60
C ASN A 153 -15.97 -1.99 11.75
N ILE A 154 -15.77 -0.91 10.99
CA ILE A 154 -14.56 -0.70 10.20
C ILE A 154 -13.34 -0.62 11.12
N ARG A 155 -13.39 0.25 12.14
CA ARG A 155 -12.28 0.38 13.10
C ARG A 155 -11.98 -0.94 13.79
N ARG A 156 -12.98 -1.73 14.15
CA ARG A 156 -12.80 -3.05 14.79
C ARG A 156 -12.11 -4.06 13.89
N SER A 157 -12.38 -4.01 12.59
CA SER A 157 -12.03 -5.09 11.66
C SER A 157 -10.87 -4.78 10.72
N PHE A 158 -10.49 -3.51 10.62
CA PHE A 158 -9.44 -3.01 9.72
C PHE A 158 -8.39 -2.15 10.42
N MET A 159 -8.42 -2.05 11.75
CA MET A 159 -7.41 -1.33 12.54
C MET A 159 -7.03 -2.07 13.82
N LEU A 160 -5.83 -1.79 14.33
CA LEU A 160 -5.41 -2.28 15.65
C LEU A 160 -6.27 -1.66 16.75
N GLN A 161 -6.68 -2.49 17.70
CA GLN A 161 -7.60 -2.07 18.77
C GLN A 161 -6.90 -1.44 19.98
N ASP A 162 -5.58 -1.57 20.09
CA ASP A 162 -4.81 -1.16 21.26
C ASP A 162 -4.13 0.20 21.12
N GLU A 163 -4.36 0.92 20.01
CA GLU A 163 -3.80 2.25 19.75
C GLU A 163 -4.74 3.34 20.29
N PHE A 164 -4.75 3.52 21.61
CA PHE A 164 -5.48 4.60 22.26
C PHE A 164 -4.61 5.84 22.41
N ASN A 165 -5.18 7.03 22.13
CA ASN A 165 -4.60 8.27 22.59
C ASN A 165 -4.90 8.42 24.08
N PHE A 166 -3.89 8.75 24.86
CA PHE A 166 -4.03 9.07 26.27
C PHE A 166 -3.81 10.56 26.45
N GLU A 167 -4.61 11.17 27.31
CA GLU A 167 -4.51 12.59 27.61
C GLU A 167 -3.11 12.90 28.17
N PRO A 168 -2.27 13.67 27.44
CA PRO A 168 -0.87 13.89 27.80
C PRO A 168 -0.71 14.95 28.91
N THR A 169 -1.71 15.80 29.13
CA THR A 169 -1.63 17.02 29.93
C THR A 169 -2.89 17.21 30.77
N MET A 170 -2.84 18.08 31.79
CA MET A 170 -4.03 18.55 32.51
C MET A 170 -4.81 19.62 31.70
N ASP A 171 -4.82 19.52 30.36
CA ASP A 171 -5.46 20.55 29.52
C ASP A 171 -6.97 20.60 29.75
N ASP A 172 -7.57 19.45 30.07
CA ASP A 172 -8.85 19.39 30.76
C ASP A 172 -8.62 19.08 32.25
N PRO A 173 -8.79 20.05 33.16
CA PRO A 173 -8.59 19.83 34.60
C PRO A 173 -9.57 18.80 35.19
N ASN A 174 -10.63 18.43 34.46
CA ASN A 174 -11.61 17.43 34.89
C ASN A 174 -11.24 16.00 34.47
N VAL A 175 -10.20 15.83 33.66
CA VAL A 175 -9.82 14.54 33.08
C VAL A 175 -8.43 14.18 33.61
N PRO A 176 -8.30 13.15 34.47
CA PRO A 176 -7.01 12.74 34.98
C PRO A 176 -6.05 12.36 33.83
N PRO A 177 -4.77 12.77 33.90
CA PRO A 177 -3.76 12.31 32.95
C PRO A 177 -3.72 10.79 32.84
N GLY A 178 -3.50 10.29 31.62
CA GLY A 178 -3.49 8.84 31.35
C GLY A 178 -4.87 8.20 31.18
N THR A 179 -5.95 8.99 31.18
CA THR A 179 -7.25 8.51 30.69
C THR A 179 -7.29 8.54 29.15
N PRO A 180 -8.04 7.64 28.49
CA PRO A 180 -8.17 7.67 27.05
C PRO A 180 -8.83 8.97 26.59
N GLN A 181 -8.17 9.68 25.67
CA GLN A 181 -8.69 10.92 25.10
C GLN A 181 -10.00 10.62 24.37
N LYS A 182 -11.01 11.48 24.52
CA LYS A 182 -12.34 11.30 23.91
C LYS A 182 -12.77 12.55 23.17
N ILE A 183 -13.42 12.38 22.04
CA ILE A 183 -14.27 13.42 21.43
C ILE A 183 -15.72 12.94 21.57
N GLY A 184 -16.47 13.60 22.46
CA GLY A 184 -17.77 13.12 22.89
C GLY A 184 -17.69 11.74 23.53
N ASN A 185 -18.47 10.78 23.01
CA ASN A 185 -18.48 9.39 23.50
C ASN A 185 -17.49 8.46 22.76
N VAL A 186 -16.67 9.00 21.86
CA VAL A 186 -15.75 8.21 21.04
C VAL A 186 -14.33 8.38 21.57
N VAL A 187 -13.70 7.26 21.95
CA VAL A 187 -12.28 7.23 22.32
C VAL A 187 -11.45 7.50 21.08
N LEU A 188 -10.57 8.50 21.18
CA LEU A 188 -9.59 8.83 20.16
C LEU A 188 -8.51 7.76 20.12
N ARG A 189 -8.11 7.45 18.91
CA ARG A 189 -7.06 6.48 18.61
C ARG A 189 -5.85 7.21 18.04
N GLY A 190 -4.68 6.62 18.27
CA GLY A 190 -3.33 7.08 17.91
C GLY A 190 -3.22 7.93 16.65
N GLU A 191 -2.24 8.84 16.56
CA GLU A 191 -1.83 9.38 15.25
C GLU A 191 -1.10 8.32 14.42
N ARG A 192 -0.41 7.37 15.08
CA ARG A 192 0.30 6.24 14.46
C ARG A 192 -0.60 5.05 14.16
N ASN A 193 -1.69 5.30 13.48
CA ASN A 193 -2.67 4.25 13.23
C ASN A 193 -2.16 3.25 12.20
N PHE A 194 -2.09 1.99 12.60
CA PHE A 194 -2.02 0.91 11.63
C PHE A 194 -3.42 0.50 11.20
N SER A 195 -3.62 0.49 9.90
CA SER A 195 -4.80 -0.08 9.26
C SER A 195 -4.39 -1.11 8.24
N TRP A 196 -5.32 -1.93 7.77
CA TRP A 196 -5.06 -2.82 6.66
C TRP A 196 -6.20 -2.83 5.65
N ALA A 197 -5.91 -3.33 4.47
CA ALA A 197 -6.85 -3.66 3.42
C ALA A 197 -6.50 -5.04 2.84
N TYR A 198 -7.35 -5.56 1.96
CA TYR A 198 -7.11 -6.83 1.28
C TYR A 198 -7.03 -6.62 -0.23
N MET A 199 -6.06 -7.26 -0.86
CA MET A 199 -6.08 -7.50 -2.30
C MET A 199 -6.52 -8.94 -2.52
N LEU A 200 -7.61 -9.13 -3.27
CA LEU A 200 -8.17 -10.44 -3.59
C LEU A 200 -8.05 -10.69 -5.09
N ARG A 201 -7.65 -11.90 -5.47
CA ARG A 201 -7.65 -12.34 -6.88
C ARG A 201 -7.86 -13.84 -6.94
N ARG A 202 -8.66 -14.34 -7.88
CA ARG A 202 -8.77 -15.78 -8.10
C ARG A 202 -7.68 -16.24 -9.06
N PRO A 203 -6.93 -17.31 -8.75
CA PRO A 203 -6.01 -17.90 -9.71
C PRO A 203 -6.74 -18.48 -10.92
N ARG A 204 -8.03 -18.85 -10.75
CA ARG A 204 -8.95 -19.23 -11.84
C ARG A 204 -10.27 -18.48 -11.66
N ALA A 205 -10.65 -17.63 -12.60
CA ALA A 205 -11.84 -16.79 -12.48
C ALA A 205 -13.12 -17.60 -12.29
N GLY A 206 -13.22 -18.78 -12.91
CA GLY A 206 -14.37 -19.68 -12.84
C GLY A 206 -14.48 -20.49 -11.54
N ASP A 207 -13.48 -20.45 -10.65
CA ASP A 207 -13.52 -21.12 -9.35
C ASP A 207 -13.64 -20.09 -8.21
N PRO A 208 -14.88 -19.77 -7.75
CA PRO A 208 -15.09 -18.79 -6.70
C PRO A 208 -14.62 -19.27 -5.32
N SER A 209 -14.33 -20.57 -5.14
CA SER A 209 -13.93 -21.14 -3.85
C SER A 209 -12.47 -20.86 -3.49
N ILE A 210 -11.67 -20.39 -4.45
CA ILE A 210 -10.23 -20.16 -4.27
C ILE A 210 -9.88 -18.72 -4.60
N VAL A 211 -9.35 -18.01 -3.61
CA VAL A 211 -8.84 -16.64 -3.77
C VAL A 211 -7.45 -16.54 -3.17
N ASP A 212 -6.52 -16.02 -3.96
CA ASP A 212 -5.25 -15.48 -3.49
C ASP A 212 -5.53 -14.16 -2.78
N ARG A 213 -4.94 -13.99 -1.60
CA ARG A 213 -5.15 -12.80 -0.78
C ARG A 213 -3.85 -12.21 -0.33
N ALA A 214 -3.64 -10.93 -0.59
CA ALA A 214 -2.61 -10.15 0.10
C ALA A 214 -3.26 -9.26 1.17
N VAL A 215 -2.64 -9.18 2.35
CA VAL A 215 -3.00 -8.18 3.36
C VAL A 215 -2.06 -7.00 3.22
N VAL A 216 -2.61 -5.83 2.89
CA VAL A 216 -1.85 -4.60 2.69
C VAL A 216 -1.96 -3.77 3.96
N VAL A 217 -0.86 -3.55 4.65
CA VAL A 217 -0.83 -2.81 5.92
C VAL A 217 -0.36 -1.39 5.65
N PHE A 218 -1.15 -0.44 6.14
CA PHE A 218 -0.87 0.98 6.08
C PHE A 218 -0.50 1.52 7.45
N GLU A 219 0.36 2.52 7.48
CA GLU A 219 0.67 3.34 8.65
C GLU A 219 0.34 4.80 8.34
N ASN A 220 -0.24 5.51 9.31
CA ASN A 220 -0.60 6.94 9.20
C ASN A 220 -1.54 7.27 8.04
N ARG A 221 -2.29 6.28 7.54
CA ARG A 221 -3.29 6.52 6.51
C ARG A 221 -4.43 7.36 7.07
N PRO A 222 -4.94 8.37 6.34
CA PRO A 222 -6.15 9.08 6.73
C PRO A 222 -7.33 8.12 6.92
N ILE A 223 -7.98 8.19 8.08
CA ILE A 223 -9.09 7.32 8.48
C ILE A 223 -10.43 8.05 8.58
N ALA A 224 -10.54 9.28 8.05
CA ALA A 224 -11.80 10.00 8.14
C ALA A 224 -12.78 9.41 7.12
N LEU A 225 -13.86 8.83 7.63
CA LEU A 225 -14.86 8.13 6.83
C LEU A 225 -15.94 9.11 6.31
N THR A 226 -15.55 10.34 5.98
CA THR A 226 -16.46 11.47 5.70
C THR A 226 -16.69 11.74 4.21
N GLN A 227 -16.19 10.88 3.32
CA GLN A 227 -16.28 11.02 1.86
C GLN A 227 -15.73 12.35 1.27
N ASN A 228 -14.97 13.10 2.06
CA ASN A 228 -14.40 14.40 1.68
C ASN A 228 -12.87 14.41 1.77
N GLN A 229 -12.24 13.24 1.78
CA GLN A 229 -10.80 13.13 1.75
C GLN A 229 -10.31 12.75 0.36
N THR A 230 -9.18 13.33 -0.01
CA THR A 230 -8.36 12.84 -1.11
C THR A 230 -7.37 11.84 -0.54
N LEU A 231 -7.48 10.57 -0.93
CA LEU A 231 -6.45 9.59 -0.60
C LEU A 231 -5.19 9.90 -1.41
N GLN A 232 -4.03 9.68 -0.81
CA GLN A 232 -2.72 9.83 -1.45
C GLN A 232 -2.43 8.59 -2.32
N GLU A 233 -3.19 8.49 -3.40
CA GLU A 233 -3.14 7.40 -4.36
C GLU A 233 -2.86 7.98 -5.74
N TYR A 234 -1.74 7.58 -6.34
CA TYR A 234 -1.29 8.10 -7.62
C TYR A 234 -1.33 6.97 -8.65
N VAL A 235 -2.05 7.18 -9.74
CA VAL A 235 -2.28 6.18 -10.78
C VAL A 235 -1.59 6.61 -12.07
N TYR A 236 -0.80 5.70 -12.65
CA TYR A 236 -0.01 5.93 -13.86
C TYR A 236 -0.47 4.94 -14.94
N PRO A 237 -1.63 5.21 -15.58
CA PRO A 237 -2.27 4.29 -16.53
C PRO A 237 -1.46 4.17 -17.81
N GLY A 238 -0.95 2.98 -18.13
CA GLY A 238 -0.13 2.77 -19.32
C GLY A 238 1.17 3.58 -19.33
N MET A 239 1.64 4.09 -18.19
CA MET A 239 2.86 4.91 -18.11
C MET A 239 4.01 4.19 -17.38
N ALA A 240 3.80 2.94 -16.99
CA ALA A 240 4.81 2.11 -16.35
C ALA A 240 5.42 1.12 -17.34
N PHE A 241 6.73 0.93 -17.26
CA PHE A 241 7.52 0.05 -18.11
C PHE A 241 8.25 -0.96 -17.23
N PHE A 242 7.91 -2.23 -17.36
CA PHE A 242 8.44 -3.30 -16.53
C PHE A 242 9.54 -4.04 -17.29
N ASN A 243 10.74 -4.06 -16.72
CA ASN A 243 11.89 -4.78 -17.22
C ASN A 243 12.15 -5.99 -16.29
N ASP A 244 11.64 -7.16 -16.67
CA ASP A 244 11.78 -8.39 -15.88
C ASP A 244 13.22 -8.93 -15.80
N THR A 245 14.05 -8.55 -16.77
CA THR A 245 15.45 -9.00 -16.87
C THR A 245 16.33 -8.26 -15.87
N ASN A 246 16.14 -6.95 -15.75
CA ASN A 246 16.89 -6.11 -14.80
C ASN A 246 16.17 -5.92 -13.47
N ASN A 247 14.95 -6.44 -13.34
CA ASN A 247 14.07 -6.25 -12.19
C ASN A 247 13.81 -4.77 -11.84
N THR A 248 13.57 -3.97 -12.88
CA THR A 248 13.31 -2.53 -12.73
C THR A 248 11.96 -2.14 -13.31
N ILE A 249 11.32 -1.15 -12.70
CA ILE A 249 10.06 -0.55 -13.17
C ILE A 249 10.31 0.93 -13.43
N THR A 250 10.15 1.37 -14.67
CA THR A 250 10.29 2.78 -15.05
C THR A 250 8.91 3.39 -15.19
N VAL A 251 8.64 4.52 -14.54
CA VAL A 251 7.36 5.23 -14.64
C VAL A 251 7.57 6.61 -15.23
N GLU A 252 6.80 6.92 -16.28
CA GLU A 252 6.79 8.23 -16.90
C GLU A 252 5.84 9.20 -16.17
N TYR A 253 6.29 10.44 -15.96
CA TYR A 253 5.50 11.54 -15.40
C TYR A 253 5.80 12.87 -16.12
N THR A 254 5.97 12.80 -17.44
CA THR A 254 6.28 13.97 -18.27
C THR A 254 5.17 15.02 -18.26
N SER A 255 3.91 14.59 -18.19
CA SER A 255 2.76 15.50 -18.26
C SER A 255 2.73 16.44 -17.04
N PRO A 256 2.47 17.75 -17.21
CA PRO A 256 2.38 18.68 -16.09
C PRO A 256 1.22 18.36 -15.13
N THR A 257 0.24 17.57 -15.56
CA THR A 257 -0.87 17.09 -14.72
C THR A 257 -0.51 15.87 -13.89
N VAL A 258 0.60 15.21 -14.22
CA VAL A 258 1.05 13.98 -13.55
C VAL A 258 2.15 14.36 -12.57
N VAL A 259 1.86 14.20 -11.28
CA VAL A 259 2.81 14.47 -10.20
C VAL A 259 3.90 13.38 -10.20
N ALA A 260 5.13 13.72 -9.83
CA ALA A 260 6.18 12.73 -9.65
C ALA A 260 5.79 11.72 -8.54
N PRO A 261 6.00 10.41 -8.72
CA PRO A 261 5.61 9.42 -7.71
C PRO A 261 6.33 9.68 -6.37
N PRO A 262 5.61 9.85 -5.24
CA PRO A 262 6.23 10.16 -3.94
C PRO A 262 6.75 8.89 -3.25
N VAL A 263 7.72 8.22 -3.86
CA VAL A 263 8.20 6.90 -3.41
C VAL A 263 9.63 6.99 -2.89
N ARG A 264 9.90 6.26 -1.82
CA ARG A 264 11.24 6.10 -1.23
C ARG A 264 11.65 4.63 -1.22
N PRO A 265 12.96 4.34 -1.18
CA PRO A 265 13.45 3.00 -0.86
C PRO A 265 12.81 2.47 0.42
N GLY A 266 12.25 1.26 0.35
CA GLY A 266 11.49 0.61 1.42
C GLY A 266 9.97 0.64 1.22
N ASP A 267 9.44 1.55 0.40
CA ASP A 267 8.01 1.66 0.11
C ASP A 267 7.54 0.54 -0.84
N TRP A 268 6.23 0.38 -0.92
CA TRP A 268 5.58 -0.61 -1.78
C TRP A 268 4.84 0.05 -2.93
N ILE A 269 4.93 -0.57 -4.10
CA ILE A 269 4.26 -0.13 -5.32
C ILE A 269 3.41 -1.27 -5.88
N LEU A 270 2.26 -0.94 -6.47
CA LEU A 270 1.28 -1.91 -6.95
C LEU A 270 1.19 -1.91 -8.47
N ASP A 271 1.44 -3.05 -9.09
CA ASP A 271 1.07 -3.31 -10.48
C ASP A 271 -0.41 -3.65 -10.54
N ALA A 272 -1.17 -2.77 -11.19
CA ALA A 272 -2.60 -2.89 -11.42
C ALA A 272 -2.90 -3.01 -12.91
N THR A 273 -1.96 -3.56 -13.68
CA THR A 273 -2.17 -3.60 -15.12
C THR A 273 -3.24 -4.62 -15.50
N ARG A 274 -4.21 -4.17 -16.29
CA ARG A 274 -5.19 -5.04 -16.92
C ARG A 274 -4.65 -5.55 -18.23
N TYR A 275 -4.89 -6.79 -18.60
CA TYR A 275 -4.47 -7.30 -19.90
C TYR A 275 -5.53 -8.19 -20.52
N GLN A 276 -5.46 -8.37 -21.84
CA GLN A 276 -6.34 -9.29 -22.56
C GLN A 276 -5.65 -10.64 -22.67
N THR A 277 -6.32 -11.73 -22.31
CA THR A 277 -5.77 -13.09 -22.47
C THR A 277 -6.18 -13.70 -23.81
N SER A 278 -7.28 -13.21 -24.40
CA SER A 278 -7.77 -13.56 -25.73
C SER A 278 -8.56 -12.38 -26.31
N PRO A 279 -8.98 -12.42 -27.59
CA PRO A 279 -9.79 -11.35 -28.18
C PRO A 279 -11.11 -11.05 -27.45
N THR A 280 -11.59 -11.99 -26.62
CA THR A 280 -12.86 -11.87 -25.88
C THR A 280 -12.70 -11.93 -24.38
N ASN A 281 -11.49 -12.17 -23.88
CA ASN A 281 -11.23 -12.43 -22.46
C ASN A 281 -10.16 -11.47 -21.90
N GLY A 282 -10.33 -11.06 -20.65
CA GLY A 282 -9.40 -10.18 -19.94
C GLY A 282 -8.93 -10.73 -18.59
N SER A 283 -8.02 -10.00 -17.95
CA SER A 283 -7.52 -10.30 -16.61
C SER A 283 -6.81 -9.06 -16.04
N GLY A 284 -6.38 -9.12 -14.78
CA GLY A 284 -5.63 -8.05 -14.12
C GLY A 284 -4.50 -8.54 -13.22
N SER A 285 -3.36 -7.86 -13.31
CA SER A 285 -2.28 -7.92 -12.34
C SER A 285 -2.66 -7.20 -11.06
N ALA A 286 -2.13 -7.71 -9.94
CA ALA A 286 -2.32 -7.14 -8.61
C ALA A 286 -1.11 -7.42 -7.71
N PHE A 287 0.08 -7.23 -8.26
CA PHE A 287 1.32 -7.61 -7.58
C PHE A 287 1.94 -6.42 -6.88
N PHE A 288 2.38 -6.65 -5.66
CA PHE A 288 3.11 -5.66 -4.88
C PHE A 288 4.61 -5.88 -5.02
N TYR A 289 5.34 -4.80 -5.28
CA TYR A 289 6.79 -4.82 -5.36
C TYR A 289 7.35 -3.87 -4.30
N LYS A 290 8.32 -4.35 -3.52
CA LYS A 290 9.04 -3.51 -2.55
C LYS A 290 10.17 -2.78 -3.26
N VAL A 291 10.22 -1.46 -3.16
CA VAL A 291 11.25 -0.63 -3.77
C VAL A 291 12.54 -0.69 -2.96
N VAL A 292 13.67 -0.92 -3.60
CA VAL A 292 15.01 -0.90 -2.99
C VAL A 292 15.86 0.28 -3.46
N GLY A 293 15.59 0.79 -4.66
CA GLY A 293 16.26 1.96 -5.23
C GLY A 293 15.29 2.77 -6.09
N ALA A 294 15.52 4.07 -6.18
CA ALA A 294 14.77 4.98 -7.05
C ALA A 294 15.73 5.99 -7.67
N GLU A 295 15.61 6.19 -8.98
CA GLU A 295 16.48 7.08 -9.76
C GLU A 295 15.63 7.89 -10.74
N ASP A 296 15.85 9.21 -10.79
CA ASP A 296 15.16 10.13 -11.69
C ASP A 296 15.99 10.34 -12.98
N TYR A 297 15.30 10.32 -14.12
CA TYR A 297 15.86 10.49 -15.45
C TYR A 297 15.11 11.57 -16.22
N VAL A 298 15.88 12.44 -16.90
CA VAL A 298 15.35 13.38 -17.88
C VAL A 298 15.93 13.01 -19.25
N VAL A 299 15.06 12.59 -20.17
CA VAL A 299 15.46 12.22 -21.53
C VAL A 299 15.15 13.40 -22.45
N ALA A 300 16.21 13.98 -23.04
CA ALA A 300 16.06 15.02 -24.03
C ALA A 300 15.34 14.47 -25.28
N GLN A 301 14.41 15.24 -25.82
CA GLN A 301 13.74 14.93 -27.08
C GLN A 301 14.15 15.94 -28.14
N ALA A 302 14.09 15.53 -29.42
CA ALA A 302 14.24 16.46 -30.52
C ALA A 302 13.11 17.51 -30.45
N ALA A 303 13.47 18.78 -30.67
CA ALA A 303 12.48 19.86 -30.77
C ALA A 303 11.40 19.50 -31.81
N PRO A 304 10.12 19.82 -31.56
CA PRO A 304 9.59 20.73 -30.53
C PRO A 304 9.15 20.06 -29.21
N ASN A 305 9.41 18.77 -29.02
CA ASN A 305 8.85 18.04 -27.88
C ASN A 305 9.58 18.40 -26.56
N PRO A 306 8.85 18.59 -25.45
CA PRO A 306 9.48 18.81 -24.15
C PRO A 306 10.28 17.58 -23.70
N PRO A 307 11.30 17.75 -22.85
CA PRO A 307 12.01 16.62 -22.26
C PRO A 307 11.06 15.69 -21.50
N ARG A 308 11.24 14.38 -21.69
CA ARG A 308 10.47 13.37 -20.95
C ARG A 308 11.11 13.10 -19.60
N ARG A 309 10.28 12.86 -18.58
CA ARG A 309 10.72 12.61 -17.20
C ARG A 309 10.29 11.22 -16.76
N PHE A 310 11.22 10.48 -16.17
CA PHE A 310 11.00 9.10 -15.73
C PHE A 310 11.62 8.87 -14.36
N VAL A 311 10.98 8.03 -13.54
CA VAL A 311 11.60 7.48 -12.33
C VAL A 311 11.74 5.99 -12.55
N ARG A 312 12.95 5.48 -12.40
CA ARG A 312 13.25 4.06 -12.40
C ARG A 312 13.31 3.55 -10.97
N PHE A 313 12.52 2.53 -10.69
CA PHE A 313 12.53 1.80 -9.43
C PHE A 313 13.25 0.48 -9.61
N GLU A 314 14.21 0.20 -8.74
CA GLU A 314 14.71 -1.16 -8.53
C GLU A 314 13.84 -1.81 -7.47
N VAL A 315 13.37 -3.03 -7.72
CA VAL A 315 12.48 -3.75 -6.80
C VAL A 315 13.14 -4.98 -6.20
N ALA A 316 12.81 -5.29 -4.95
CA ALA A 316 13.40 -6.42 -4.21
C ALA A 316 12.92 -7.78 -4.73
N ASN A 317 11.65 -7.86 -5.10
CA ASN A 317 11.02 -9.08 -5.59
C ASN A 317 11.12 -9.15 -7.11
N PRO A 318 11.36 -10.34 -7.70
CA PRO A 318 11.31 -10.50 -9.14
C PRO A 318 9.97 -10.05 -9.71
N ILE A 319 9.99 -9.22 -10.76
CA ILE A 319 8.80 -8.83 -11.51
C ILE A 319 8.14 -10.09 -12.05
N ARG A 320 6.86 -10.27 -11.73
CA ARG A 320 6.05 -11.40 -12.19
C ARG A 320 5.59 -11.08 -13.61
N GLY A 321 6.49 -11.24 -14.57
CA GLY A 321 6.31 -10.81 -15.96
C GLY A 321 5.07 -11.40 -16.62
N LEU A 322 4.25 -10.53 -17.20
CA LEU A 322 3.07 -10.92 -18.00
C LEU A 322 3.48 -11.53 -19.34
N TYR A 323 4.51 -10.99 -19.97
CA TYR A 323 4.98 -11.41 -21.30
C TYR A 323 5.42 -12.88 -21.35
N ARG A 324 6.13 -13.38 -20.32
CA ARG A 324 6.53 -14.79 -20.28
C ARG A 324 5.34 -15.75 -20.11
N ARG A 325 4.27 -15.29 -19.48
CA ARG A 325 3.07 -16.12 -19.28
C ARG A 325 2.18 -16.14 -20.52
N TYR A 326 2.15 -15.05 -21.29
CA TYR A 326 1.28 -14.92 -22.45
C TYR A 326 1.99 -14.14 -23.59
N PRO A 327 2.85 -14.79 -24.38
CA PRO A 327 3.60 -14.13 -25.45
C PRO A 327 2.69 -13.66 -26.61
N ASP A 328 1.53 -14.27 -26.79
CA ASP A 328 0.60 -14.01 -27.89
C ASP A 328 -0.51 -13.01 -27.55
N VAL A 329 -0.38 -12.23 -26.47
CA VAL A 329 -1.40 -11.23 -26.08
C VAL A 329 -1.44 -10.11 -27.12
N PRO A 330 -2.53 -9.95 -27.88
CA PRO A 330 -2.56 -9.04 -29.03
C PRO A 330 -2.38 -7.56 -28.67
N ASN A 331 -2.61 -7.17 -27.42
CA ASN A 331 -2.72 -5.77 -27.00
C ASN A 331 -1.63 -5.31 -26.03
N TYR A 332 -0.59 -6.12 -25.80
CA TYR A 332 0.56 -5.72 -24.98
C TYR A 332 1.88 -5.99 -25.71
N PRO A 333 2.17 -5.23 -26.78
CA PRO A 333 3.42 -5.40 -27.49
C PRO A 333 4.60 -5.08 -26.57
N ALA A 334 5.63 -5.89 -26.69
CA ALA A 334 6.98 -5.56 -26.27
C ALA A 334 7.33 -4.14 -26.75
N VAL A 335 7.59 -3.22 -25.82
CA VAL A 335 8.06 -1.86 -26.13
C VAL A 335 9.55 -1.80 -25.86
N VAL A 336 10.28 -0.96 -26.58
CA VAL A 336 11.69 -0.67 -26.26
C VAL A 336 11.72 0.17 -24.99
N ASP A 337 12.61 -0.16 -24.06
CA ASP A 337 12.85 0.63 -22.85
C ASP A 337 12.99 2.13 -23.21
N PRO A 338 12.16 3.02 -22.64
CA PRO A 338 12.22 4.44 -22.95
C PRO A 338 13.55 5.11 -22.55
N LEU A 339 14.36 4.45 -21.71
CA LEU A 339 15.69 4.90 -21.33
C LEU A 339 16.79 4.49 -22.32
N GLY A 340 16.45 3.82 -23.43
CA GLY A 340 17.38 3.51 -24.51
C GLY A 340 18.30 2.32 -24.25
N SER A 341 18.00 1.46 -23.28
CA SER A 341 18.80 0.26 -22.99
C SER A 341 18.73 -0.81 -24.09
N GLY A 342 17.80 -0.69 -25.03
CA GLY A 342 17.51 -1.71 -26.04
C GLY A 342 16.79 -2.95 -25.49
N ALA A 343 16.57 -3.02 -24.18
CA ALA A 343 15.82 -4.10 -23.56
C ALA A 343 14.33 -4.02 -23.96
N THR A 344 13.75 -5.20 -24.18
CA THR A 344 12.30 -5.33 -24.31
C THR A 344 11.65 -5.18 -22.94
N VAL A 345 10.77 -4.20 -22.82
CA VAL A 345 9.97 -3.94 -21.62
C VAL A 345 8.49 -4.10 -21.95
N TYR A 346 7.70 -4.33 -20.92
CA TYR A 346 6.25 -4.37 -21.02
C TYR A 346 5.66 -3.06 -20.49
N GLN A 347 4.69 -2.48 -21.21
CA GLN A 347 3.99 -1.28 -20.78
C GLN A 347 2.73 -1.63 -19.99
N GLY A 348 2.51 -0.97 -18.85
CA GLY A 348 1.37 -1.22 -18.00
C GLY A 348 1.02 -0.09 -17.05
N THR A 349 0.24 -0.43 -16.02
CA THR A 349 -0.33 0.51 -15.07
C THR A 349 0.20 0.27 -13.67
N MET A 350 0.72 1.33 -13.07
CA MET A 350 1.18 1.33 -11.68
C MET A 350 0.30 2.22 -10.81
N ILE A 351 0.08 1.76 -9.59
CA ILE A 351 -0.59 2.52 -8.53
C ILE A 351 0.39 2.66 -7.36
N PHE A 352 0.52 3.89 -6.88
CA PHE A 352 1.30 4.23 -5.70
C PHE A 352 0.34 4.60 -4.59
N MET A 353 0.46 3.95 -3.45
CA MET A 353 -0.37 4.21 -2.28
C MET A 353 0.55 4.63 -1.14
N GLU A 354 0.36 5.85 -0.65
CA GLU A 354 1.18 6.35 0.46
C GLU A 354 0.87 5.59 1.76
N GLY A 355 1.89 5.40 2.59
CA GLY A 355 1.76 4.78 3.91
C GLY A 355 1.74 3.25 3.92
N VAL A 356 1.87 2.56 2.78
CA VAL A 356 2.00 1.09 2.77
C VAL A 356 3.33 0.68 3.40
N VAL A 357 3.28 0.06 4.58
CA VAL A 357 4.47 -0.36 5.33
C VAL A 357 4.85 -1.82 5.07
N ALA A 358 3.85 -2.67 4.84
CA ALA A 358 4.06 -4.10 4.64
C ALA A 358 2.95 -4.72 3.82
N VAL A 359 3.31 -5.72 3.01
CA VAL A 359 2.37 -6.54 2.26
C VAL A 359 2.61 -8.00 2.60
N PHE A 360 1.56 -8.69 3.06
CA PHE A 360 1.61 -10.10 3.41
C PHE A 360 0.83 -10.90 2.38
N GLU A 361 1.52 -11.42 1.37
CA GLU A 361 0.93 -12.35 0.41
C GLU A 361 0.61 -13.67 1.09
N ARG A 362 -0.63 -14.13 0.94
CA ARG A 362 -1.06 -15.46 1.31
C ARG A 362 -1.43 -16.19 0.01
N GLY A 363 -0.88 -17.38 -0.14
CA GLY A 363 -1.25 -18.26 -1.25
C GLY A 363 -2.75 -18.61 -1.22
N PRO A 364 -3.21 -19.37 -2.21
CA PRO A 364 -4.63 -19.69 -2.37
C PRO A 364 -5.14 -20.38 -1.11
N ALA A 365 -6.08 -19.74 -0.42
CA ALA A 365 -6.73 -20.33 0.73
C ALA A 365 -7.97 -21.07 0.24
N ARG A 366 -7.95 -22.40 0.27
CA ARG A 366 -9.18 -23.20 0.22
C ARG A 366 -9.79 -23.19 1.61
N THR A 367 -11.01 -22.69 1.73
CA THR A 367 -11.80 -22.98 2.92
C THR A 367 -12.27 -24.44 2.82
N PRO A 368 -12.08 -25.25 3.88
CA PRO A 368 -12.50 -26.64 3.90
C PRO A 368 -14.01 -26.81 3.91
#